data_AF-A0A919T1L0-F1
#
_entry.id   AF-A0A919T1L0-F1
#
_cell.length_a   1.000
_cell.length_b   1.000
_cell.length_c   1.000
_cell.angle_alpha   90.00
_cell.angle_beta   90.00
_cell.angle_gamma   90.00
#
_symmetry.space_group_name_H-M   'P 1'
#
loop_
_entity.id
_entity.type
_entity.pdbx_description
1 polymer ?
#
loop_
_entity_poly.entity_id
_entity_poly.type
_entity_poly.pdbx_seq_one_letter_code
_entity_poly.pdbx_strand_id
1 'polypeptide(L)' 'MGPVSCFAEPDYRFGAGPLWMRVERVDWNRPVRYDEDNWYEVDGVETTSEGREIGRRQALVRARSLGALRRNARP' A
#
# COMPACT_ATOMS: atom_id res chain seq x y z
N MET A 1 7.89 8.21 -13.19
CA MET A 1 7.73 8.37 -11.73
C MET A 1 6.28 8.04 -11.40
N GLY A 2 6.00 6.90 -10.74
CA GLY A 2 4.64 6.54 -10.34
C GLY A 2 4.16 7.33 -9.11
N PRO A 3 2.85 7.40 -8.84
CA PRO A 3 2.31 8.11 -7.68
C PRO A 3 2.73 7.43 -6.36
N VAL A 4 3.07 8.25 -5.35
CA VAL A 4 3.29 7.80 -3.97
C VAL A 4 1.96 7.76 -3.24
N SER A 5 1.64 6.61 -2.66
CA SER A 5 0.47 6.42 -1.79
C SER A 5 0.88 6.58 -0.33
N CYS A 6 0.03 7.23 0.47
CA CYS A 6 0.19 7.30 1.91
C CYS A 6 -0.85 6.38 2.55
N PHE A 7 -0.41 5.43 3.37
CA PHE A 7 -1.26 4.54 4.14
C PHE A 7 -1.16 4.91 5.62
N ALA A 8 -2.30 5.15 6.27
CA ALA A 8 -2.35 5.37 7.71
C ALA A 8 -2.00 4.08 8.45
N GLU A 9 -1.36 4.18 9.62
CA GLU A 9 -1.01 3.03 10.48
C GLU A 9 -2.13 1.98 10.65
N PRO A 10 -3.40 2.32 10.93
CA PRO A 10 -4.46 1.31 11.07
C PRO A 10 -4.85 0.61 9.76
N ASP A 11 -4.40 1.13 8.62
CA ASP A 11 -4.73 0.65 7.29
C ASP A 11 -3.60 -0.17 6.65
N TYR A 12 -2.45 -0.34 7.32
CA TYR A 12 -1.42 -1.28 6.89
C TYR A 12 -0.84 -2.09 8.07
N ARG A 13 -0.17 -3.22 7.80
CA ARG A 13 0.44 -4.07 8.84
C ARG A 13 1.97 -4.04 8.74
N PHE A 14 2.60 -4.33 9.89
CA PHE A 14 4.05 -4.46 10.07
C PHE A 14 4.82 -3.14 9.96
N GLY A 15 4.31 -2.06 10.55
CA GLY A 15 5.05 -0.82 10.74
C GLY A 15 4.47 0.04 11.85
N ALA A 16 5.10 1.19 12.07
CA ALA A 16 4.67 2.22 13.00
C ALA A 16 4.65 3.56 12.25
N GLY A 17 3.60 4.34 12.42
CA GLY A 17 3.35 5.60 11.73
C GLY A 17 2.84 5.43 10.29
N PRO A 18 2.55 6.53 9.60
CA PRO A 18 2.14 6.53 8.19
C PRO A 18 3.23 5.92 7.28
N LEU A 19 2.80 5.11 6.31
CA LEU A 19 3.66 4.52 5.30
C LEU A 19 3.48 5.25 3.98
N TRP A 20 4.56 5.89 3.49
CA TRP A 20 4.61 6.40 2.12
C TRP A 20 5.27 5.38 1.23
N MET A 21 4.57 5.01 0.16
CA MET A 21 5.00 3.93 -0.70
C MET A 21 4.60 4.20 -2.14
N ARG A 22 5.59 4.12 -3.02
CA ARG A 22 5.32 3.99 -4.45
C ARG A 22 4.96 2.54 -4.73
N VAL A 23 3.65 2.31 -4.87
CA VAL A 23 3.11 0.98 -5.14
C VAL A 23 3.50 0.55 -6.55
N GLU A 24 4.12 -0.62 -6.65
CA GLU A 24 4.48 -1.25 -7.92
C GLU A 24 3.49 -2.37 -8.27
N ARG A 25 3.01 -3.10 -7.26
CA ARG A 25 2.06 -4.20 -7.45
C ARG A 25 1.16 -4.38 -6.22
N VAL A 26 -0.06 -4.82 -6.47
CA VAL A 26 -1.00 -5.29 -5.45
C VAL A 26 -1.46 -6.69 -5.84
N ASP A 27 -1.33 -7.67 -4.95
CA ASP A 27 -1.84 -9.02 -5.18
C ASP A 27 -3.34 -9.09 -4.86
N TRP A 28 -4.16 -8.75 -5.85
CA TRP A 28 -5.63 -8.81 -5.74
C TRP A 28 -6.19 -10.23 -5.67
N ASN A 29 -5.41 -11.25 -6.02
CA ASN A 29 -5.89 -12.63 -6.12
C ASN A 29 -5.85 -13.35 -4.76
N ARG A 30 -5.14 -12.79 -3.78
CA ARG A 30 -4.95 -13.38 -2.46
C ARG A 30 -5.37 -12.43 -1.35
N PRO A 31 -6.67 -12.10 -1.24
CA PRO A 31 -7.16 -11.31 -0.12
C PRO A 31 -6.98 -12.08 1.20
N VAL A 32 -6.39 -11.41 2.18
CA VAL A 32 -6.34 -11.86 3.58
C VAL A 32 -7.50 -11.21 4.32
N ARG A 33 -8.42 -12.01 4.87
CA ARG A 33 -9.47 -11.51 5.75
C ARG A 33 -8.89 -11.23 7.14
N TYR A 34 -9.00 -10.00 7.60
CA TYR A 34 -8.55 -9.57 8.91
C TYR A 34 -9.35 -8.36 9.37
N ASP A 35 -9.75 -8.32 10.64
CA ASP A 35 -10.49 -7.18 11.23
C ASP A 35 -11.77 -6.83 10.44
N GLU A 36 -12.54 -7.85 10.04
CA GLU A 36 -13.76 -7.76 9.22
C GLU A 36 -13.57 -7.10 7.84
N ASP A 37 -12.32 -6.80 7.47
CA ASP A 37 -11.93 -6.18 6.20
C ASP A 37 -11.14 -7.16 5.33
N ASN A 38 -11.05 -6.85 4.04
CA ASN A 38 -10.11 -7.53 3.15
C ASN A 38 -8.80 -6.75 3.10
N TRP A 39 -7.70 -7.47 3.21
CA TRP A 39 -6.36 -6.93 3.11
C TRP A 39 -5.64 -7.56 1.93
N TYR A 40 -4.77 -6.79 1.30
CA TYR A 40 -4.02 -7.23 0.14
C TYR A 40 -2.54 -7.00 0.36
N GLU A 41 -1.74 -7.90 -0.17
CA GLU A 41 -0.30 -7.73 -0.22
C GLU A 41 0.05 -6.66 -1.27
N VAL A 42 0.84 -5.68 -0.85
CA VAL A 42 1.29 -4.56 -1.66
C VAL A 42 2.80 -4.60 -1.70
N ASP A 43 3.35 -4.66 -2.91
CA ASP A 43 4.78 -4.57 -3.19
C ASP A 43 5.11 -3.23 -3.83
N GLY A 44 6.28 -2.70 -3.48
CA GLY A 44 6.77 -1.44 -4.04
C GLY A 44 7.94 -0.87 -3.28
N VAL A 45 8.12 0.44 -3.39
CA VAL A 45 9.25 1.16 -2.80
C VAL A 45 8.73 2.09 -1.71
N GLU A 46 9.18 1.88 -0.48
CA GLU A 46 8.95 2.83 0.60
C GLU A 46 9.70 4.12 0.30
N THR A 47 9.03 5.23 0.55
CA THR A 47 9.60 6.56 0.43
C THR A 47 9.45 7.32 1.74
N THR A 48 10.22 8.39 1.91
CA THR A 48 9.89 9.41 2.91
C THR A 48 8.67 10.22 2.44
N SER A 49 8.13 11.05 3.33
CA SER A 49 7.10 12.06 2.99
C SER A 49 7.55 13.04 1.91
N GLU A 50 8.86 13.26 1.76
CA GLU A 50 9.49 14.09 0.72
C GLU A 50 9.71 13.32 -0.59
N GLY A 51 9.33 12.04 -0.67
CA GLY A 51 9.48 11.21 -1.85
C GLY A 51 10.87 10.62 -2.06
N ARG A 52 11.77 10.71 -1.06
CA ARG A 52 13.07 10.04 -1.11
C ARG A 52 12.88 8.54 -0.95
N GLU A 53 13.41 7.74 -1.87
CA GLU A 53 13.35 6.28 -1.78
C GLU A 53 14.18 5.77 -0.60
N ILE A 54 13.54 4.96 0.26
CA ILE A 54 14.19 4.27 1.38
C ILE A 54 14.61 2.87 0.92
N GLY A 55 13.70 2.15 0.25
CA GLY A 55 13.97 0.82 -0.27
C GLY A 55 12.72 0.04 -0.65
N ARG A 56 12.90 -1.17 -1.18
CA ARG A 56 11.76 -2.06 -1.46
C ARG A 56 11.11 -2.52 -0.17
N ARG A 57 9.79 -2.49 -0.14
CA ARG A 57 8.98 -2.94 0.99
C ARG A 57 7.75 -3.68 0.51
N GLN A 58 7.40 -4.70 1.27
CA GLN A 58 6.12 -5.36 1.19
C GLN A 58 5.29 -4.99 2.41
N ALA A 59 4.01 -4.70 2.21
CA ALA A 59 3.07 -4.37 3.27
C ALA A 59 1.70 -5.00 3.00
N LEU A 60 0.99 -5.39 4.06
CA LEU A 60 -0.42 -5.75 3.96
C LEU A 60 -1.24 -4.47 4.12
N VAL A 61 -2.12 -4.15 3.17
CA VAL A 61 -2.91 -2.91 3.18
C VAL A 61 -4.41 -3.21 3.07
N ARG A 62 -5.25 -2.48 3.81
CA ARG A 62 -6.72 -2.62 3.74
C ARG A 62 -7.28 -2.23 2.38
N ALA A 63 -8.30 -2.97 1.93
CA ALA A 63 -9.01 -2.76 0.68
C ALA A 63 -9.47 -1.30 0.47
N ARG A 64 -10.01 -0.68 1.52
CA ARG A 64 -10.52 0.70 1.50
C ARG A 64 -9.46 1.73 1.14
N SER A 65 -8.21 1.51 1.58
CA SER A 65 -7.09 2.42 1.33
C SER A 65 -6.47 2.22 -0.05
N LEU A 66 -6.78 1.10 -0.71
CA LEU A 66 -6.36 0.81 -2.09
C LEU A 66 -7.33 1.34 -3.15
N GLY A 67 -8.44 1.98 -2.76
CA GLY A 67 -9.44 2.51 -3.70
C GLY A 67 -8.89 3.58 -4.66
N ALA A 68 -7.86 4.33 -4.26
CA ALA A 68 -7.16 5.27 -5.15
C ALA A 68 -6.27 4.53 -6.17
N LEU A 69 -5.63 3.43 -5.76
CA LEU A 69 -4.76 2.62 -6.63
C LEU A 69 -5.55 1.86 -7.71
N ARG A 70 -6.74 1.35 -7.37
CA ARG A 70 -7.64 0.71 -8.36
C ARG A 70 -8.08 1.66 -9.47
N ARG A 71 -8.19 2.97 -9.20
CA ARG A 71 -8.55 3.98 -10.22
C ARG A 71 -7.43 4.24 -11.22
N ASN A 72 -6.18 4.16 -10.78
CA ASN A 72 -5.00 4.34 -11.64
C ASN A 72 -4.63 3.06 -12.42
N ALA A 73 -5.22 1.92 -12.10
CA ALA A 73 -5.00 0.63 -12.77
C ALA A 73 -5.99 0.37 -13.93
N ARG A 74 -6.84 1.35 -14.28
CA ARG A 74 -7.75 1.25 -15.44
C ARG A 74 -7.05 1.90 -16.65
N PRO A 75 -6.95 1.20 -17.80
CA PRO A 75 -6.33 1.74 -19.01
C PRO A 75 -7.10 2.93 -19.58
#